data_AF-A0A957TYH5-F1
#
_entry.id   AF-A0A957TYH5-F1
#
_cell.length_a   1.000
_cell.length_b   1.000
_cell.length_c   1.000
_cell.angle_alpha   90.00
_cell.angle_beta   90.00
_cell.angle_gamma   90.00
#
_symmetry.space_group_name_H-M   'P 1'
#
loop_
_entity.id
_entity.type
_entity.pdbx_description
1 polymer ?
#
loop_
_entity_poly.entity_id
_entity_poly.type
_entity_poly.pdbx_seq_one_letter_code
_entity_poly.pdbx_strand_id
1 'polypeptide(L)'
;MTPPRLDAMQFDLSVFRNEDGYFVRVLASPAGDTVELFAQPLLPRELEALRRATATLNVEDVALLESNVQLVQELGRRLFMALFPKSVGEMLRASYRMAYEARAQLRLRLRFTNTPEIAMLPWEFIYDPLRHEFPALSLHSPLIRYTDLMHHIPPFKVTLPLRMLVIIATPAGYPAVQKEAIWHDILDSVDHLAIDGRLRLEQLRKPTLLDLQRRLREGQYHLLHFVTYASHDPFTNDGVLVLEDETGRARPVSGQHLGSLLRDHFPMRLATLAAIDLQSATQPNPQLAAAQSLLTRGVPAVVAVQSAFD
;
A
#
# COMPACT_ATOMS: atom_id res chain seq x y z
N MET A 1 -11.86 -18.82 -17.31
CA MET A 1 -10.82 -19.82 -16.99
C MET A 1 -10.07 -19.34 -15.76
N THR A 2 -10.15 -20.06 -14.64
CA THR A 2 -9.27 -19.79 -13.49
C THR A 2 -7.86 -20.18 -13.90
N PRO A 3 -6.85 -19.28 -13.83
CA PRO A 3 -5.49 -19.66 -14.15
C PRO A 3 -5.06 -20.84 -13.26
N PRO A 4 -4.28 -21.80 -13.78
CA PRO A 4 -3.79 -22.92 -12.98
C PRO A 4 -3.02 -22.37 -11.77
N ARG A 5 -3.33 -22.91 -10.59
CA ARG A 5 -2.66 -22.53 -9.35
C ARG A 5 -1.25 -23.13 -9.41
N LEU A 6 -0.26 -22.33 -9.77
CA LEU A 6 1.14 -22.73 -9.73
C LEU A 6 1.53 -22.98 -8.27
N ASP A 7 2.28 -24.06 -8.02
CA ASP A 7 2.95 -24.24 -6.74
C ASP A 7 3.88 -23.04 -6.49
N ALA A 8 4.03 -22.67 -5.22
CA ALA A 8 4.71 -21.43 -4.84
C ALA A 8 5.81 -21.68 -3.81
N MET A 9 7.04 -21.42 -4.22
CA MET A 9 8.19 -21.30 -3.33
C MET A 9 8.21 -19.90 -2.71
N GLN A 10 8.84 -19.77 -1.54
CA GLN A 10 8.94 -18.50 -0.82
C GLN A 10 10.40 -18.05 -0.75
N PHE A 11 10.64 -16.76 -0.89
CA PHE A 11 11.88 -16.09 -0.54
C PHE A 11 11.55 -15.03 0.51
N ASP A 12 11.62 -15.42 1.78
CA ASP A 12 11.27 -14.58 2.92
C ASP A 12 12.49 -13.76 3.35
N LEU A 13 12.38 -12.44 3.29
CA LEU A 13 13.38 -11.47 3.71
C LEU A 13 12.89 -10.65 4.89
N SER A 14 13.81 -10.30 5.79
CA SER A 14 13.57 -9.31 6.83
C SER A 14 14.70 -8.29 6.84
N VAL A 15 14.35 -7.01 6.95
CA VAL A 15 15.30 -5.97 7.34
C VAL A 15 15.11 -5.70 8.84
N PHE A 16 16.22 -5.60 9.56
CA PHE A 16 16.21 -5.33 11.00
C PHE A 16 17.40 -4.45 11.37
N ARG A 17 17.34 -3.83 12.55
CA ARG A 17 18.39 -2.97 13.09
C ARG A 17 18.94 -3.54 14.38
N ASN A 18 20.25 -3.42 14.58
CA ASN A 18 20.92 -3.64 15.86
C ASN A 18 21.94 -2.49 16.12
N GLU A 19 22.86 -2.68 17.07
CA GLU A 19 23.88 -1.67 17.43
C GLU A 19 24.84 -1.34 16.27
N ASP A 20 25.10 -2.31 15.37
CA ASP A 20 26.05 -2.19 14.25
C ASP A 20 25.41 -1.59 12.97
N GLY A 21 24.10 -1.35 12.98
CA GLY A 21 23.36 -0.75 11.86
C GLY A 21 22.19 -1.60 11.38
N TYR A 22 21.89 -1.50 10.09
CA TYR A 22 20.82 -2.25 9.44
C TYR A 22 21.38 -3.49 8.76
N PHE A 23 20.60 -4.56 8.80
CA PHE A 23 20.91 -5.86 8.21
C PHE A 23 19.71 -6.38 7.45
N VAL A 24 19.97 -7.10 6.37
CA VAL A 24 18.98 -7.88 5.63
C VAL A 24 19.27 -9.36 5.85
N ARG A 25 18.24 -10.11 6.21
CA ARG A 25 18.32 -11.57 6.43
C ARG A 25 17.31 -12.29 5.57
N VAL A 26 17.78 -13.33 4.89
CA VAL A 26 16.91 -14.36 4.32
C VAL A 26 16.45 -15.26 5.45
N LEU A 27 15.16 -15.24 5.77
CA LEU A 27 14.57 -16.06 6.81
C LEU A 27 14.29 -17.49 6.31
N ALA A 28 13.88 -17.61 5.05
CA ALA A 28 13.62 -18.88 4.39
C ALA A 28 13.71 -18.70 2.87
N SER A 29 14.44 -19.57 2.19
CA SER A 29 14.44 -19.66 0.73
C SER A 29 14.73 -21.09 0.27
N PRO A 30 14.47 -21.44 -1.00
CA PRO A 30 14.92 -22.70 -1.59
C PRO A 30 16.43 -22.93 -1.46
N ALA A 31 17.22 -21.85 -1.42
CA ALA A 31 18.68 -21.90 -1.39
C ALA A 31 19.29 -21.70 0.01
N GLY A 32 18.47 -21.70 1.08
CA GLY A 32 18.91 -21.57 2.47
C GLY A 32 18.62 -20.20 3.08
N ASP A 33 19.42 -19.83 4.08
CA ASP A 33 19.36 -18.56 4.81
C ASP A 33 20.74 -17.89 4.87
N THR A 34 20.74 -16.56 4.94
CA THR A 34 21.97 -15.74 5.07
C THR A 34 21.62 -14.37 5.65
N VAL A 35 22.63 -13.64 6.12
CA VAL A 35 22.51 -12.27 6.62
C VAL A 35 23.62 -11.41 6.06
N GLU A 36 23.27 -10.20 5.64
CA GLU A 36 24.21 -9.21 5.10
C GLU A 36 23.90 -7.82 5.65
N LEU A 37 24.89 -6.93 5.55
CA LEU A 37 24.68 -5.50 5.84
C LEU A 37 23.69 -4.90 4.85
N PHE A 38 22.72 -4.15 5.38
CA PHE A 38 21.78 -3.37 4.60
C PHE A 38 22.22 -1.91 4.59
N ALA A 39 22.54 -1.39 3.40
CA ALA A 39 22.83 0.02 3.22
C ALA A 39 21.56 0.77 2.81
N GLN A 40 21.28 1.90 3.45
CA GLN A 40 20.11 2.73 3.11
C GLN A 40 20.15 3.11 1.62
N PRO A 41 19.16 2.69 0.81
CA PRO A 41 19.30 2.73 -0.65
C PRO A 41 19.13 4.13 -1.22
N LEU A 42 18.30 4.97 -0.60
CA LEU A 42 17.83 6.24 -1.13
C LEU A 42 17.87 7.34 -0.07
N LEU A 43 18.24 8.55 -0.51
CA LEU A 43 18.12 9.78 0.25
C LEU A 43 16.70 10.37 0.10
N PRO A 44 16.25 11.24 1.03
CA PRO A 44 14.92 11.85 0.94
C PRO A 44 14.63 12.59 -0.37
N ARG A 45 15.64 13.29 -0.94
CA ARG A 45 15.51 13.99 -2.23
C ARG A 45 15.31 13.04 -3.41
N GLU A 46 15.86 11.84 -3.33
CA GLU A 46 15.78 10.82 -4.39
C GLU A 46 14.45 10.09 -4.32
N LEU A 47 13.95 9.81 -3.11
CA LEU A 47 12.59 9.33 -2.91
C LEU A 47 11.56 10.28 -3.51
N GLU A 48 11.79 11.57 -3.35
CA GLU A 48 10.92 12.59 -3.91
C GLU A 48 11.03 12.70 -5.44
N ALA A 49 12.25 12.59 -5.98
CA ALA A 49 12.43 12.50 -7.44
C ALA A 49 11.70 11.27 -8.02
N LEU A 50 11.76 10.13 -7.34
CA LEU A 50 11.05 8.92 -7.71
C LEU A 50 9.53 9.12 -7.71
N ARG A 51 8.95 9.72 -6.66
CA ARG A 51 7.52 10.00 -6.57
C ARG A 51 7.04 10.87 -7.73
N ARG A 52 7.73 11.98 -8.02
CA ARG A 52 7.39 12.86 -9.16
C ARG A 52 7.49 12.15 -10.50
N ALA A 53 8.55 11.39 -10.72
CA ALA A 53 8.72 10.62 -11.95
C ALA A 53 7.57 9.63 -12.15
N THR A 54 7.13 8.96 -11.07
CA THR A 54 6.05 7.97 -11.13
C THR A 54 4.67 8.58 -11.34
N ALA A 55 4.43 9.79 -10.81
CA ALA A 55 3.18 10.52 -11.03
C ALA A 55 3.00 10.99 -12.48
N THR A 56 4.11 11.09 -13.23
CA THR A 56 4.13 11.61 -14.60
C THR A 56 4.42 10.52 -15.64
N LEU A 57 4.18 9.24 -15.33
CA LEU A 57 4.38 8.15 -16.30
C LEU A 57 3.28 8.07 -17.39
N ASN A 58 2.19 8.82 -17.24
CA ASN A 58 1.09 8.89 -18.22
C ASN A 58 1.13 10.16 -19.08
N VAL A 59 2.29 10.80 -19.22
CA VAL A 59 2.45 12.01 -20.04
C VAL A 59 2.65 11.67 -21.52
N GLU A 60 2.15 12.53 -22.41
CA GLU A 60 2.32 12.38 -23.86
C GLU A 60 3.75 12.75 -24.34
N ASP A 61 4.52 13.48 -23.53
CA ASP A 61 5.90 13.84 -23.83
C ASP A 61 6.82 12.60 -23.71
N VAL A 62 7.20 12.06 -24.87
CA VAL A 62 8.06 10.87 -24.99
C VAL A 62 9.43 11.07 -24.34
N ALA A 63 10.04 12.26 -24.48
CA ALA A 63 11.38 12.50 -23.95
C ALA A 63 11.36 12.58 -22.41
N LEU A 64 10.32 13.22 -21.86
CA LEU A 64 10.09 13.23 -20.42
C LEU A 64 9.81 11.83 -19.88
N LEU A 65 8.99 11.05 -20.58
CA LEU A 65 8.68 9.67 -20.22
C LEU A 65 9.94 8.80 -20.21
N GLU A 66 10.79 8.86 -21.24
CA GLU A 66 12.05 8.12 -21.31
C GLU A 66 12.98 8.48 -20.14
N SER A 67 13.14 9.77 -19.86
CA SER A 67 13.94 10.27 -18.74
C SER A 67 13.41 9.76 -17.39
N ASN A 68 12.09 9.81 -17.18
CA ASN A 68 11.44 9.31 -15.97
C ASN A 68 11.64 7.80 -15.81
N VAL A 69 11.48 7.02 -16.87
CA VAL A 69 11.70 5.56 -16.84
C VAL A 69 13.15 5.24 -16.47
N GLN A 70 14.13 5.93 -17.05
CA GLN A 70 15.55 5.76 -16.71
C GLN A 70 15.83 6.07 -15.25
N LEU A 71 15.26 7.17 -14.72
CA LEU A 71 15.38 7.53 -13.32
C LEU A 71 14.77 6.46 -12.40
N VAL A 72 13.57 5.97 -12.71
CA VAL A 72 12.90 4.92 -11.95
C VAL A 72 13.74 3.64 -11.95
N GLN A 73 14.30 3.24 -13.09
CA GLN A 73 15.17 2.06 -13.18
C GLN A 73 16.46 2.22 -12.36
N GLU A 74 17.10 3.39 -12.40
CA GLU A 74 18.34 3.62 -11.66
C GLU A 74 18.12 3.63 -10.14
N LEU A 75 17.07 4.31 -9.67
CA LEU A 75 16.71 4.28 -8.24
C LEU A 75 16.20 2.88 -7.83
N GLY A 76 15.47 2.21 -8.71
CA GLY A 76 15.03 0.83 -8.53
C GLY A 76 16.16 -0.17 -8.40
N ARG A 77 17.25 0.01 -9.14
CA ARG A 77 18.48 -0.79 -9.05
C ARG A 77 19.15 -0.63 -7.69
N ARG A 78 19.11 0.57 -7.11
CA ARG A 78 19.63 0.83 -5.76
C ARG A 78 18.78 0.18 -4.68
N LEU A 79 17.45 0.20 -4.82
CA LEU A 79 16.55 -0.57 -3.96
C LEU A 79 16.86 -2.07 -4.03
N PHE A 80 17.08 -2.60 -5.24
CA PHE A 80 17.47 -4.01 -5.44
C PHE A 80 18.79 -4.33 -4.72
N MET A 81 19.83 -3.52 -4.95
CA MET A 81 21.16 -3.74 -4.37
C MET A 81 21.15 -3.71 -2.83
N ALA A 82 20.29 -2.89 -2.22
CA ALA A 82 20.15 -2.83 -0.77
C ALA A 82 19.46 -4.07 -0.17
N LEU A 83 18.47 -4.64 -0.85
CA LEU A 83 17.78 -5.85 -0.40
C LEU A 83 18.51 -7.14 -0.74
N PHE A 84 19.25 -7.16 -1.84
CA PHE A 84 19.93 -8.35 -2.35
C PHE A 84 21.45 -8.18 -2.48
N PRO A 85 22.15 -7.71 -1.43
CA PRO A 85 23.59 -7.58 -1.47
C PRO A 85 24.27 -8.96 -1.47
N LYS A 86 25.42 -9.07 -2.16
CA LYS A 86 26.38 -10.19 -2.03
C LYS A 86 25.70 -11.58 -1.97
N SER A 87 25.81 -12.28 -0.83
CA SER A 87 25.30 -13.63 -0.64
C SER A 87 23.77 -13.71 -0.72
N VAL A 88 23.04 -12.65 -0.33
CA VAL A 88 21.57 -12.59 -0.47
C VAL A 88 21.18 -12.59 -1.96
N GLY A 89 21.90 -11.84 -2.79
CA GLY A 89 21.68 -11.81 -4.24
C GLY A 89 22.03 -13.13 -4.92
N GLU A 90 23.09 -13.80 -4.48
CA GLU A 90 23.43 -15.17 -4.91
C GLU A 90 22.30 -16.15 -4.58
N MET A 91 21.76 -16.06 -3.37
CA MET A 91 20.67 -16.90 -2.90
C MET A 91 19.36 -16.66 -3.65
N LEU A 92 19.06 -15.39 -3.97
CA LEU A 92 17.92 -15.05 -4.82
C LEU A 92 18.03 -15.71 -6.20
N ARG A 93 19.21 -15.62 -6.84
CA ARG A 93 19.45 -16.24 -8.16
C ARG A 93 19.32 -17.76 -8.11
N ALA A 94 19.88 -18.40 -7.09
CA ALA A 94 19.74 -19.84 -6.91
C ALA A 94 18.26 -20.24 -6.71
N SER A 95 17.51 -19.46 -5.92
CA SER A 95 16.08 -19.68 -5.67
C SER A 95 15.24 -19.52 -6.93
N TYR A 96 15.56 -18.54 -7.78
CA TYR A 96 14.94 -18.39 -9.09
C TYR A 96 15.14 -19.60 -10.00
N ARG A 97 16.38 -20.12 -10.07
CA ARG A 97 16.69 -21.31 -10.86
C ARG A 97 15.89 -22.52 -10.38
N MET A 98 15.84 -22.74 -9.07
CA MET A 98 15.08 -23.86 -8.48
C MET A 98 13.57 -23.73 -8.73
N ALA A 99 13.01 -22.53 -8.60
CA ALA A 99 11.59 -22.28 -8.89
C ALA A 99 11.28 -22.53 -10.37
N TYR A 100 12.17 -22.10 -11.28
CA TYR A 100 12.02 -22.35 -12.72
C TYR A 100 12.05 -23.84 -13.05
N GLU A 101 13.03 -24.59 -12.53
CA GLU A 101 13.15 -26.05 -12.71
C GLU A 101 11.92 -26.80 -12.20
N ALA A 102 11.36 -26.36 -11.08
CA ALA A 102 10.14 -26.91 -10.49
C ALA A 102 8.84 -26.43 -11.14
N ARG A 103 8.91 -25.53 -12.15
CA ARG A 103 7.74 -24.87 -12.76
C ARG A 103 6.83 -24.19 -11.74
N ALA A 104 7.44 -23.59 -10.71
CA ALA A 104 6.79 -22.92 -9.59
C ALA A 104 6.98 -21.39 -9.64
N GLN A 105 6.14 -20.66 -8.92
CA GLN A 105 6.38 -19.24 -8.62
C GLN A 105 7.39 -19.09 -7.47
N LEU A 106 8.16 -18.00 -7.47
CA LEU A 106 9.00 -17.59 -6.33
C LEU A 106 8.44 -16.32 -5.70
N ARG A 107 7.69 -16.43 -4.60
CA ARG A 107 7.13 -15.26 -3.93
C ARG A 107 8.19 -14.55 -3.09
N LEU A 108 8.45 -13.28 -3.38
CA LEU A 108 9.39 -12.47 -2.63
C LEU A 108 8.63 -11.78 -1.49
N ARG A 109 8.89 -12.17 -0.24
CA ARG A 109 8.17 -11.64 0.93
C ARG A 109 9.08 -10.77 1.76
N LEU A 110 8.80 -9.47 1.77
CA LEU A 110 9.58 -8.46 2.48
C LEU A 110 8.94 -8.14 3.84
N ARG A 111 9.71 -8.29 4.92
CA ARG A 111 9.27 -7.99 6.29
C ARG A 111 10.07 -6.84 6.88
N PHE A 112 9.37 -5.91 7.53
CA PHE A 112 9.93 -4.68 8.09
C PHE A 112 9.44 -4.38 9.51
N THR A 113 9.09 -5.43 10.28
CA THR A 113 8.35 -5.36 11.56
C THR A 113 8.93 -4.36 12.59
N ASN A 114 10.23 -4.08 12.55
CA ASN A 114 10.93 -3.16 13.47
C ASN A 114 11.72 -2.05 12.76
N THR A 115 11.42 -1.77 11.49
CA THR A 115 12.11 -0.76 10.67
C THR A 115 11.09 0.04 9.86
N PRO A 116 10.21 0.83 10.51
CA PRO A 116 9.12 1.53 9.83
C PRO A 116 9.63 2.51 8.77
N GLU A 117 10.77 3.17 9.00
CA GLU A 117 11.44 4.04 8.03
C GLU A 117 11.85 3.31 6.74
N ILE A 118 12.22 2.04 6.84
CA ILE A 118 12.56 1.17 5.70
C ILE A 118 11.28 0.67 5.02
N ALA A 119 10.23 0.39 5.80
CA ALA A 119 8.93 -0.04 5.27
C ALA A 119 8.27 1.01 4.35
N MET A 120 8.60 2.30 4.55
CA MET A 120 8.09 3.42 3.77
C MET A 120 8.75 3.60 2.40
N LEU A 121 9.87 2.92 2.13
CA LEU A 121 10.50 2.96 0.82
C LEU A 121 9.61 2.25 -0.22
N PRO A 122 9.64 2.66 -1.49
CA PRO A 122 8.70 2.17 -2.50
C PRO A 122 9.26 0.92 -3.18
N TRP A 123 9.29 -0.17 -2.43
CA TRP A 123 9.82 -1.48 -2.83
C TRP A 123 9.19 -2.06 -4.12
N GLU A 124 8.01 -1.62 -4.51
CA GLU A 124 7.41 -1.96 -5.80
C GLU A 124 8.26 -1.53 -7.01
N PHE A 125 9.10 -0.50 -6.86
CA PHE A 125 10.00 -0.03 -7.92
C PHE A 125 11.38 -0.70 -7.87
N ILE A 126 11.57 -1.76 -7.08
CA ILE A 126 12.76 -2.61 -7.22
C ILE A 126 12.92 -3.00 -8.69
N TYR A 127 14.10 -2.73 -9.25
CA TYR A 127 14.46 -3.11 -10.61
C TYR A 127 15.61 -4.11 -10.55
N ASP A 128 15.38 -5.31 -11.08
CA ASP A 128 16.41 -6.35 -11.17
C ASP A 128 17.28 -6.09 -12.41
N PRO A 129 18.54 -5.66 -12.25
CA PRO A 129 19.40 -5.32 -13.38
C PRO A 129 19.88 -6.54 -14.17
N LEU A 130 19.81 -7.74 -13.61
CA LEU A 130 20.22 -8.97 -14.30
C LEU A 130 19.08 -9.52 -15.17
N ARG A 131 17.85 -9.34 -14.73
CA ARG A 131 16.64 -9.79 -15.44
C ARG A 131 16.02 -8.68 -16.29
N HIS A 132 16.48 -7.43 -16.14
CA HIS A 132 15.95 -6.25 -16.81
C HIS A 132 14.44 -6.07 -16.61
N GLU A 133 13.94 -6.34 -15.39
CA GLU A 133 12.51 -6.29 -15.08
C GLU A 133 12.24 -5.71 -13.69
N PHE A 134 11.01 -5.24 -13.48
CA PHE A 134 10.47 -4.94 -12.17
C PHE A 134 9.79 -6.20 -11.61
N PRO A 135 10.31 -6.83 -10.53
CA PRO A 135 9.70 -8.05 -9.99
C PRO A 135 8.23 -7.87 -9.61
N ALA A 136 7.82 -6.67 -9.20
CA ALA A 136 6.43 -6.34 -8.89
C ALA A 136 5.45 -6.55 -10.07
N LEU A 137 5.95 -6.53 -11.32
CA LEU A 137 5.14 -6.76 -12.53
C LEU A 137 5.14 -8.23 -12.98
N SER A 138 5.96 -9.08 -12.36
CA SER A 138 6.10 -10.49 -12.73
C SER A 138 5.07 -11.37 -12.02
N LEU A 139 4.30 -12.13 -12.81
CA LEU A 139 3.45 -13.19 -12.27
C LEU A 139 4.24 -14.39 -11.71
N HIS A 140 5.53 -14.51 -12.05
CA HIS A 140 6.40 -15.59 -11.58
C HIS A 140 7.14 -15.25 -10.29
N SER A 141 7.28 -13.95 -9.99
CA SER A 141 7.97 -13.45 -8.80
C SER A 141 7.21 -12.34 -8.07
N PRO A 142 5.99 -12.62 -7.59
CA PRO A 142 5.19 -11.60 -6.93
C PRO A 142 5.91 -11.08 -5.70
N LEU A 143 6.02 -9.75 -5.61
CA LEU A 143 6.58 -9.03 -4.49
C LEU A 143 5.49 -8.71 -3.46
N ILE A 144 5.70 -9.11 -2.21
CA ILE A 144 4.72 -9.01 -1.13
C ILE A 144 5.35 -8.33 0.07
N ARG A 145 4.78 -7.20 0.51
CA ARG A 145 5.07 -6.67 1.85
C ARG A 145 4.30 -7.50 2.87
N TYR A 146 5.02 -8.22 3.71
CA TYR A 146 4.44 -9.14 4.66
C TYR A 146 4.47 -8.55 6.07
N THR A 147 3.28 -8.42 6.65
CA THR A 147 3.09 -8.01 8.05
C THR A 147 2.57 -9.21 8.84
N ASP A 148 3.25 -9.54 9.94
CA ASP A 148 2.77 -10.55 10.87
C ASP A 148 1.52 -10.03 11.59
N LEU A 149 0.35 -10.56 11.20
CA LEU A 149 -0.91 -10.25 11.87
C LEU A 149 -1.14 -11.23 13.02
N MET A 150 -1.66 -10.72 14.14
CA MET A 150 -2.00 -11.52 15.32
C MET A 150 -3.13 -12.55 15.06
N HIS A 151 -3.87 -12.40 13.97
CA HIS A 151 -5.00 -13.27 13.62
C HIS A 151 -4.97 -13.63 12.13
N HIS A 152 -5.37 -14.87 11.82
CA HIS A 152 -5.59 -15.31 10.46
C HIS A 152 -6.85 -14.62 9.89
N ILE A 153 -6.73 -14.03 8.70
CA ILE A 153 -7.87 -13.50 7.95
C ILE A 153 -8.43 -14.66 7.10
N PRO A 154 -9.59 -15.24 7.44
CA PRO A 154 -10.16 -16.33 6.67
C PRO A 154 -10.60 -15.86 5.28
N PRO A 155 -10.49 -16.72 4.24
CA PRO A 155 -11.14 -16.47 2.96
C PRO A 155 -12.62 -16.17 3.20
N PHE A 156 -13.07 -14.98 2.79
CA PHE A 156 -14.43 -14.57 3.05
C PHE A 156 -15.32 -14.81 1.85
N LYS A 157 -16.41 -15.56 2.06
CA LYS A 157 -17.52 -15.65 1.12
C LYS A 157 -18.47 -14.49 1.39
N VAL A 158 -18.63 -13.61 0.42
CA VAL A 158 -19.63 -12.53 0.48
C VAL A 158 -20.84 -12.97 -0.33
N THR A 159 -22.04 -12.79 0.22
CA THR A 159 -23.28 -12.81 -0.58
C THR A 159 -23.43 -11.45 -1.24
N LEU A 160 -23.59 -11.43 -2.57
CA LEU A 160 -23.82 -10.20 -3.32
C LEU A 160 -25.20 -9.59 -2.98
N PRO A 161 -25.37 -8.27 -3.11
CA PRO A 161 -24.36 -7.27 -3.50
C PRO A 161 -23.34 -6.97 -2.40
N LEU A 162 -22.10 -6.68 -2.81
CA LEU A 162 -21.14 -5.98 -1.97
C LEU A 162 -21.71 -4.61 -1.56
N ARG A 163 -21.36 -4.13 -0.38
CA ARG A 163 -21.85 -2.85 0.16
C ARG A 163 -20.66 -1.97 0.44
N MET A 164 -20.57 -0.86 -0.26
CA MET A 164 -19.50 0.12 -0.12
C MET A 164 -20.07 1.39 0.51
N LEU A 165 -19.44 1.86 1.59
CA LEU A 165 -19.68 3.20 2.12
C LEU A 165 -18.55 4.11 1.66
N VAL A 166 -18.90 5.20 1.01
CA VAL A 166 -17.97 6.21 0.49
C VAL A 166 -17.98 7.41 1.43
N ILE A 167 -16.80 7.82 1.89
CA ILE A 167 -16.57 8.95 2.78
C ILE A 167 -15.80 9.99 1.99
N ILE A 168 -16.45 11.09 1.63
CA ILE A 168 -15.82 12.23 0.96
C ILE A 168 -15.79 13.39 1.95
N ALA A 169 -14.60 13.70 2.48
CA ALA A 169 -14.39 14.74 3.47
C ALA A 169 -13.71 15.97 2.84
N THR A 170 -14.35 17.13 2.94
CA THR A 170 -13.87 18.41 2.40
C THR A 170 -13.95 19.49 3.47
N PRO A 171 -13.13 19.38 4.55
CA PRO A 171 -13.19 20.31 5.67
C PRO A 171 -12.80 21.73 5.25
N ALA A 172 -13.36 22.72 5.95
CA ALA A 172 -13.02 24.12 5.75
C ALA A 172 -11.51 24.40 5.98
N GLY A 173 -10.92 25.22 5.11
CA GLY A 173 -9.51 25.63 5.19
C GLY A 173 -8.52 24.69 4.49
N TYR A 174 -9.02 23.65 3.81
CA TYR A 174 -8.23 22.73 2.99
C TYR A 174 -8.43 23.07 1.50
N PRO A 175 -7.55 22.60 0.59
CA PRO A 175 -7.75 22.79 -0.85
C PRO A 175 -9.18 22.43 -1.28
N ALA A 176 -9.78 23.21 -2.16
CA ALA A 176 -11.15 22.95 -2.57
C ALA A 176 -11.19 21.74 -3.52
N VAL A 177 -12.03 20.76 -3.21
CA VAL A 177 -12.29 19.62 -4.10
C VAL A 177 -13.79 19.52 -4.35
N GLN A 178 -14.19 19.27 -5.59
CA GLN A 178 -15.58 19.20 -6.00
C GLN A 178 -16.18 17.85 -5.57
N LYS A 179 -16.81 17.81 -4.39
CA LYS A 179 -17.39 16.60 -3.79
C LYS A 179 -18.37 15.90 -4.74
N GLU A 180 -19.18 16.66 -5.46
CA GLU A 180 -20.13 16.14 -6.43
C GLU A 180 -19.41 15.50 -7.62
N ALA A 181 -18.36 16.12 -8.15
CA ALA A 181 -17.59 15.55 -9.26
C ALA A 181 -16.96 14.21 -8.85
N ILE A 182 -16.27 14.16 -7.70
CA ILE A 182 -15.70 12.92 -7.16
C ILE A 182 -16.77 11.84 -7.04
N TRP A 183 -17.96 12.19 -6.51
CA TRP A 183 -19.04 11.22 -6.35
C TRP A 183 -19.52 10.64 -7.68
N HIS A 184 -19.66 11.49 -8.72
CA HIS A 184 -19.99 11.02 -10.06
C HIS A 184 -18.89 10.16 -10.66
N ASP A 185 -17.62 10.55 -10.53
CA ASP A 185 -16.48 9.76 -11.03
C ASP A 185 -16.42 8.36 -10.40
N ILE A 186 -16.70 8.28 -9.09
CA ILE A 186 -16.79 6.99 -8.38
C ILE A 186 -17.97 6.17 -8.93
N LEU A 187 -19.14 6.79 -9.10
CA LEU A 187 -20.32 6.10 -9.64
C LEU A 187 -20.04 5.55 -11.04
N ASP A 188 -19.51 6.38 -11.94
CA ASP A 188 -19.19 6.01 -13.32
C ASP A 188 -18.14 4.88 -13.37
N SER A 189 -17.18 4.87 -12.45
CA SER A 189 -16.15 3.82 -12.39
C SER A 189 -16.69 2.43 -12.01
N VAL A 190 -17.85 2.35 -11.35
CA VAL A 190 -18.41 1.09 -10.83
C VAL A 190 -19.87 0.85 -11.20
N ASP A 191 -20.43 1.65 -12.10
CA ASP A 191 -21.83 1.63 -12.51
C ASP A 191 -22.27 0.24 -13.00
N HIS A 192 -21.44 -0.42 -13.81
CA HIS A 192 -21.63 -1.75 -14.34
C HIS A 192 -21.80 -2.79 -13.21
N LEU A 193 -21.05 -2.67 -12.11
CA LEU A 193 -21.19 -3.55 -10.95
C LEU A 193 -22.51 -3.31 -10.19
N ALA A 194 -22.98 -2.06 -10.18
CA ALA A 194 -24.25 -1.71 -9.56
C ALA A 194 -25.44 -2.19 -10.39
N ILE A 195 -25.39 -2.01 -11.72
CA ILE A 195 -26.40 -2.49 -12.68
C ILE A 195 -26.55 -4.02 -12.60
N ASP A 196 -25.43 -4.75 -12.49
CA ASP A 196 -25.42 -6.21 -12.35
C ASP A 196 -25.88 -6.70 -10.95
N GLY A 197 -26.24 -5.79 -10.03
CA GLY A 197 -26.62 -6.15 -8.66
C GLY A 197 -25.46 -6.73 -7.83
N ARG A 198 -24.21 -6.46 -8.22
CA ARG A 198 -23.00 -6.95 -7.56
C ARG A 198 -22.44 -5.98 -6.52
N LEU A 199 -22.75 -4.69 -6.64
CA LEU A 199 -22.29 -3.64 -5.74
C LEU A 199 -23.43 -2.67 -5.40
N ARG A 200 -23.51 -2.26 -4.15
CA ARG A 200 -24.37 -1.18 -3.67
C ARG A 200 -23.50 -0.12 -3.01
N LEU A 201 -23.55 1.09 -3.56
CA LEU A 201 -22.84 2.23 -3.02
C LEU A 201 -23.75 3.05 -2.11
N GLU A 202 -23.12 3.66 -1.12
CA GLU A 202 -23.75 4.64 -0.25
C GLU A 202 -22.74 5.72 0.08
N GLN A 203 -23.12 6.98 -0.11
CA GLN A 203 -22.31 8.11 0.35
C GLN A 203 -22.66 8.44 1.80
N LEU A 204 -21.64 8.59 2.65
CA LEU A 204 -21.80 9.11 4.00
C LEU A 204 -22.12 10.61 3.91
N ARG A 205 -23.35 10.98 4.27
CA ARG A 205 -23.85 12.36 4.11
C ARG A 205 -23.00 13.39 4.85
N LYS A 206 -22.68 13.09 6.11
CA LYS A 206 -21.81 13.88 6.99
C LYS A 206 -20.54 13.06 7.24
N PRO A 207 -19.38 13.44 6.69
CA PRO A 207 -18.16 12.67 6.79
C PRO A 207 -17.47 12.88 8.15
N THR A 208 -18.24 12.83 9.24
CA THR A 208 -17.73 12.92 10.61
C THR A 208 -17.42 11.53 11.15
N LEU A 209 -16.52 11.47 12.13
CA LEU A 209 -16.21 10.20 12.81
C LEU A 209 -17.46 9.62 13.49
N LEU A 210 -18.30 10.46 14.09
CA LEU A 210 -19.52 10.04 14.78
C LEU A 210 -20.55 9.45 13.81
N ASP A 211 -20.75 10.07 12.66
CA ASP A 211 -21.69 9.60 11.64
C ASP A 211 -21.19 8.31 10.97
N LEU A 212 -19.88 8.18 10.75
CA LEU A 212 -19.28 6.90 10.30
C LEU A 212 -19.56 5.78 11.31
N GLN A 213 -19.32 6.03 12.60
CA GLN A 213 -19.59 5.05 13.66
C GLN A 213 -21.06 4.63 13.71
N ARG A 214 -21.99 5.60 13.65
CA ARG A 214 -23.43 5.34 13.61
C ARG A 214 -23.79 4.47 12.41
N ARG A 215 -23.29 4.84 11.23
CA ARG A 215 -23.65 4.13 10.00
C ARG A 215 -23.15 2.69 9.97
N LEU A 216 -21.93 2.44 10.46
CA LEU A 216 -21.38 1.08 10.61
C LEU A 216 -22.19 0.22 11.59
N ARG A 217 -22.82 0.81 12.62
CA ARG A 217 -23.70 0.08 13.55
C ARG A 217 -25.05 -0.28 12.94
N GLU A 218 -25.57 0.57 12.06
CA GLU A 218 -26.88 0.41 11.43
C GLU A 218 -26.87 -0.51 10.20
N GLY A 219 -25.70 -0.81 9.63
CA GLY A 219 -25.61 -1.52 8.37
C GLY A 219 -24.34 -2.33 8.19
N GLN A 220 -24.42 -3.39 7.41
CA GLN A 220 -23.27 -4.20 7.04
C GLN A 220 -22.59 -3.63 5.79
N TYR A 221 -21.36 -3.16 5.96
CA TYR A 221 -20.48 -2.74 4.87
C TYR A 221 -19.31 -3.69 4.67
N HIS A 222 -19.03 -4.01 3.42
CA HIS A 222 -17.92 -4.85 3.02
C HIS A 222 -16.71 -4.00 2.61
N LEU A 223 -16.95 -2.79 2.11
CA LEU A 223 -15.91 -1.86 1.66
C LEU A 223 -16.11 -0.48 2.27
N LEU A 224 -15.03 0.19 2.63
CA LEU A 224 -14.99 1.63 2.85
C LEU A 224 -14.07 2.27 1.82
N HIS A 225 -14.51 3.39 1.25
CA HIS A 225 -13.70 4.20 0.36
C HIS A 225 -13.59 5.60 0.93
N PHE A 226 -12.37 6.00 1.31
CA PHE A 226 -12.07 7.32 1.84
C PHE A 226 -11.49 8.20 0.74
N VAL A 227 -12.17 9.32 0.48
CA VAL A 227 -11.65 10.45 -0.29
C VAL A 227 -11.48 11.62 0.68
N THR A 228 -10.24 11.97 0.98
CA THR A 228 -9.92 12.80 2.14
C THR A 228 -8.54 13.44 1.98
N TYR A 229 -8.01 13.99 3.06
CA TYR A 229 -6.63 14.44 3.15
C TYR A 229 -5.88 13.55 4.12
N ALA A 230 -4.56 13.44 3.93
CA ALA A 230 -3.70 12.72 4.82
C ALA A 230 -2.56 13.61 5.34
N SER A 231 -2.19 13.36 6.59
CA SER A 231 -1.02 13.95 7.24
C SER A 231 -0.35 12.92 8.14
N HIS A 232 0.89 13.19 8.55
CA HIS A 232 1.65 12.36 9.48
C HIS A 232 1.62 12.98 10.88
N ASP A 233 1.43 12.15 11.89
CA ASP A 233 1.63 12.53 13.28
C ASP A 233 3.04 12.12 13.74
N PRO A 234 3.96 13.08 13.95
CA PRO A 234 5.35 12.78 14.30
C PRO A 234 5.50 12.21 15.72
N PHE A 235 4.52 12.42 16.61
CA PHE A 235 4.60 11.93 17.99
C PHE A 235 4.27 10.45 18.08
N THR A 236 3.28 9.99 17.32
CA THR A 236 2.84 8.59 17.31
C THR A 236 3.42 7.80 16.15
N ASN A 237 4.09 8.47 15.20
CA ASN A 237 4.55 7.94 13.92
C ASN A 237 3.42 7.24 13.12
N ASP A 238 2.20 7.76 13.23
CA ASP A 238 1.00 7.23 12.58
C ASP A 238 0.59 8.10 11.38
N GLY A 239 -0.09 7.48 10.43
CA GLY A 239 -0.80 8.20 9.38
C GLY A 239 -2.15 8.69 9.88
N VAL A 240 -2.54 9.90 9.48
CA VAL A 240 -3.75 10.57 9.91
C VAL A 240 -4.60 10.88 8.68
N LEU A 241 -5.88 10.55 8.74
CA LEU A 241 -6.88 10.97 7.74
C LEU A 241 -7.69 12.14 8.30
N VAL A 242 -8.03 13.10 7.45
CA VAL A 242 -8.73 14.31 7.88
C VAL A 242 -10.22 14.23 7.54
N LEU A 243 -11.02 13.94 8.55
CA LEU A 243 -12.48 13.97 8.46
C LEU A 243 -13.02 15.37 8.77
N GLU A 244 -14.34 15.51 8.75
CA GLU A 244 -15.02 16.71 9.23
C GLU A 244 -15.43 16.55 10.71
N ASP A 245 -15.46 17.66 11.45
CA ASP A 245 -16.20 17.75 12.70
C ASP A 245 -17.66 18.18 12.45
N GLU A 246 -18.45 18.32 13.53
CA GLU A 246 -19.87 18.67 13.46
C GLU A 246 -20.13 20.07 12.86
N THR A 247 -19.09 20.90 12.76
CA THR A 247 -19.12 22.26 12.20
C THR A 247 -18.52 22.36 10.80
N GLY A 248 -18.11 21.22 10.21
CA GLY A 248 -17.46 21.16 8.89
C GLY A 248 -15.98 21.58 8.89
N ARG A 249 -15.34 21.66 10.06
CA ARG A 249 -13.90 21.92 10.18
C ARG A 249 -13.11 20.61 10.16
N ALA A 250 -11.81 20.73 9.95
CA ALA A 250 -10.92 19.58 9.92
C ALA A 250 -10.85 18.86 11.27
N ARG A 251 -11.09 17.55 11.23
CA ARG A 251 -10.91 16.63 12.35
C ARG A 251 -9.87 15.57 11.97
N PRO A 252 -8.62 15.69 12.43
CA PRO A 252 -7.62 14.66 12.24
C PRO A 252 -8.02 13.37 12.99
N VAL A 253 -7.96 12.22 12.31
CA VAL A 253 -8.23 10.90 12.87
C VAL A 253 -7.08 9.96 12.52
N SER A 254 -6.40 9.46 13.55
CA SER A 254 -5.26 8.57 13.36
C SER A 254 -5.68 7.21 12.79
N GLY A 255 -4.79 6.58 12.02
CA GLY A 255 -4.98 5.24 11.47
C GLY A 255 -5.21 4.21 12.56
N GLN A 256 -4.57 4.37 13.73
CA GLN A 256 -4.83 3.51 14.88
C GLN A 256 -6.26 3.63 15.42
N HIS A 257 -6.79 4.85 15.53
CA HIS A 257 -8.16 5.08 15.98
C HIS A 257 -9.14 4.53 14.94
N LEU A 258 -8.94 4.85 13.66
CA LEU A 258 -9.79 4.34 12.59
C LEU A 258 -9.74 2.81 12.53
N GLY A 259 -8.57 2.20 12.56
CA GLY A 259 -8.42 0.74 12.60
C GLY A 259 -9.13 0.10 13.80
N SER A 260 -9.11 0.75 14.97
CA SER A 260 -9.84 0.29 16.15
C SER A 260 -11.36 0.38 15.98
N LEU A 261 -11.87 1.37 15.24
CA LEU A 261 -13.28 1.43 14.87
C LEU A 261 -13.64 0.33 13.86
N LEU A 262 -12.81 0.11 12.85
CA LEU A 262 -13.12 -0.78 11.73
C LEU A 262 -12.98 -2.26 12.08
N ARG A 263 -12.10 -2.62 13.03
CA ARG A 263 -11.82 -4.03 13.36
C ARG A 263 -13.03 -4.79 13.90
N ASP A 264 -13.94 -4.10 14.60
CA ASP A 264 -15.14 -4.72 15.17
C ASP A 264 -16.29 -4.82 14.15
N HIS A 265 -16.11 -4.23 12.97
CA HIS A 265 -17.04 -4.36 11.86
C HIS A 265 -16.74 -5.63 11.06
N PHE A 266 -17.14 -6.79 11.59
CA PHE A 266 -16.83 -8.11 11.04
C PHE A 266 -17.07 -8.30 9.53
N PRO A 267 -18.07 -7.69 8.88
CA PRO A 267 -18.26 -7.80 7.42
C PRO A 267 -17.17 -7.08 6.59
N MET A 268 -16.37 -6.19 7.17
CA MET A 268 -15.36 -5.37 6.48
C MET A 268 -14.32 -6.23 5.76
N ARG A 269 -14.03 -5.94 4.49
CA ARG A 269 -12.97 -6.64 3.73
C ARG A 269 -11.94 -5.74 3.13
N LEU A 270 -12.31 -4.52 2.78
CA LEU A 270 -11.39 -3.60 2.13
C LEU A 270 -11.66 -2.18 2.61
N ALA A 271 -10.59 -1.49 3.03
CA ALA A 271 -10.57 -0.04 3.09
C ALA A 271 -9.72 0.48 1.92
N THR A 272 -10.19 1.48 1.20
CA THR A 272 -9.39 2.18 0.20
C THR A 272 -9.17 3.62 0.63
N LEU A 273 -7.92 4.07 0.59
CA LEU A 273 -7.48 5.39 0.98
C LEU A 273 -7.05 6.13 -0.29
N ALA A 274 -7.89 7.05 -0.75
CA ALA A 274 -7.60 8.00 -1.80
C ALA A 274 -7.49 9.38 -1.15
N ALA A 275 -6.35 9.67 -0.53
CA ALA A 275 -6.15 10.93 0.17
C ALA A 275 -5.19 11.86 -0.58
N ILE A 276 -5.39 13.16 -0.43
CA ILE A 276 -4.41 14.16 -0.84
C ILE A 276 -3.39 14.29 0.28
N ASP A 277 -2.11 14.10 -0.05
CA ASP A 277 -1.01 14.33 0.89
C ASP A 277 -0.78 15.83 1.06
N LEU A 278 -0.93 16.32 2.28
CA LEU A 278 -0.75 17.74 2.61
C LEU A 278 0.66 18.07 3.10
N GLN A 279 1.54 17.08 3.17
CA GLN A 279 2.89 17.26 3.69
C GLN A 279 3.94 17.36 2.60
N SER A 280 5.12 17.84 3.02
CA SER A 280 6.31 17.81 2.19
C SER A 280 6.71 16.37 1.90
N ALA A 281 7.08 16.14 0.66
CA ALA A 281 7.76 14.97 0.13
C ALA A 281 8.84 14.31 1.02
N THR A 282 9.48 15.08 1.90
CA THR A 282 10.53 14.59 2.79
C THR A 282 10.02 13.77 3.97
N GLN A 283 8.70 13.75 4.21
CA GLN A 283 8.09 12.95 5.28
C GLN A 283 7.64 11.56 4.77
N PRO A 284 7.48 10.58 5.69
CA PRO A 284 6.84 9.30 5.39
C PRO A 284 5.48 9.51 4.73
N ASN A 285 5.13 8.67 3.75
CA ASN A 285 3.82 8.80 3.10
C ASN A 285 2.72 8.54 4.15
N PRO A 286 1.88 9.54 4.47
CA PRO A 286 0.91 9.42 5.56
C PRO A 286 -0.22 8.44 5.24
N GLN A 287 -0.57 8.23 3.97
CA GLN A 287 -1.56 7.25 3.57
C GLN A 287 -1.05 5.83 3.78
N LEU A 288 0.21 5.57 3.44
CA LEU A 288 0.83 4.27 3.65
C LEU A 288 0.96 3.96 5.14
N ALA A 289 1.33 4.95 5.97
CA ALA A 289 1.36 4.81 7.42
C ALA A 289 -0.04 4.51 7.99
N ALA A 290 -1.08 5.23 7.54
CA ALA A 290 -2.46 4.97 7.95
C ALA A 290 -2.89 3.55 7.54
N ALA A 291 -2.58 3.12 6.31
CA ALA A 291 -2.89 1.78 5.82
C ALA A 291 -2.22 0.68 6.67
N GLN A 292 -0.96 0.86 7.04
CA GLN A 292 -0.24 -0.06 7.94
C GLN A 292 -0.91 -0.14 9.31
N SER A 293 -1.34 0.98 9.88
CA SER A 293 -2.08 1.01 11.14
C SER A 293 -3.42 0.29 11.04
N LEU A 294 -4.17 0.47 9.95
CA LEU A 294 -5.44 -0.24 9.71
C LEU A 294 -5.21 -1.76 9.62
N LEU A 295 -4.22 -2.21 8.86
CA LEU A 295 -3.87 -3.63 8.74
C LEU A 295 -3.49 -4.22 10.10
N THR A 296 -2.61 -3.53 10.85
CA THR A 296 -2.13 -3.99 12.17
C THR A 296 -3.27 -4.08 13.19
N ARG A 297 -4.32 -3.25 13.06
CA ARG A 297 -5.53 -3.29 13.89
C ARG A 297 -6.54 -4.35 13.46
N GLY A 298 -6.32 -5.05 12.35
CA GLY A 298 -7.11 -6.19 11.90
C GLY A 298 -8.07 -5.90 10.74
N VAL A 299 -7.93 -4.76 10.06
CA VAL A 299 -8.65 -4.55 8.79
C VAL A 299 -8.09 -5.55 7.76
N PRO A 300 -8.93 -6.36 7.08
CA PRO A 300 -8.43 -7.46 6.27
C PRO A 300 -7.56 -7.08 5.06
N ALA A 301 -7.87 -5.97 4.42
CA ALA A 301 -7.08 -5.42 3.32
C ALA A 301 -7.22 -3.90 3.28
N VAL A 302 -6.14 -3.23 2.88
CA VAL A 302 -6.13 -1.79 2.63
C VAL A 302 -5.44 -1.52 1.31
N VAL A 303 -6.05 -0.70 0.47
CA VAL A 303 -5.41 -0.12 -0.71
C VAL A 303 -5.17 1.35 -0.43
N ALA A 304 -3.92 1.80 -0.56
CA ALA A 304 -3.55 3.20 -0.44
C ALA A 304 -2.68 3.57 -1.63
N VAL A 305 -2.84 4.81 -2.12
CA VAL A 305 -2.07 5.29 -3.26
C VAL A 305 -0.80 5.98 -2.76
N GLN A 306 0.34 5.73 -3.43
CA GLN A 306 1.62 6.33 -3.02
C GLN A 306 1.88 7.72 -3.64
N SER A 307 1.13 8.10 -4.67
CA SER A 307 1.13 9.41 -5.31
C SER A 307 -0.23 10.09 -5.10
N ALA A 308 -0.22 11.41 -4.88
CA ALA A 308 -1.46 12.19 -4.81
C ALA A 308 -2.19 12.17 -6.16
N PHE A 309 -3.51 12.29 -6.12
CA PHE A 309 -4.31 12.65 -7.29
C PHE A 309 -4.22 14.17 -7.45
N ASP A 310 -3.95 14.65 -8.67
CA ASP A 310 -4.12 16.06 -9.05
C ASP A 310 -5.59 16.36 -9.34
#